data_AF-A0A7Z9XLY2-F1
#
_entry.id   AF-A0A7Z9XLY2-F1
#
_cell.length_a   1.000
_cell.length_b   1.000
_cell.length_c   1.000
_cell.angle_alpha   90.00
_cell.angle_beta   90.00
_cell.angle_gamma   90.00
#
_symmetry.space_group_name_H-M   'P 1'
#
loop_
_entity.id
_entity.type
_entity.pdbx_description
1 polymer ?
#
loop_
_entity_poly.entity_id
_entity_poly.type
_entity_poly.pdbx_seq_one_letter_code
_entity_poly.pdbx_strand_id
1 'polypeptide(L)'
;MTDLLEFSLPVATPDPDAAPVEAAIAWLEPYFHGGVVVEVSGFGPYGEVEGAQTLVRGYLADAPETARLLDQLMRELPARPFADNYGE
;
A
#
# COMPACT_ATOMS: atom_id res chain seq x y z
N MET A 1 -21.66 -13.14 -4.94
CA MET A 1 -20.27 -12.81 -5.32
C MET A 1 -20.01 -11.49 -4.63
N THR A 2 -19.09 -11.43 -3.69
CA THR A 2 -18.75 -10.16 -3.01
C THR A 2 -17.80 -9.43 -3.94
N ASP A 3 -18.16 -8.22 -4.37
CA ASP A 3 -17.24 -7.35 -5.09
C ASP A 3 -16.07 -6.98 -4.17
N LEU A 4 -14.87 -6.84 -4.75
CA LEU A 4 -13.65 -6.54 -4.02
C LEU A 4 -13.05 -5.23 -4.55
N LEU A 5 -12.66 -4.36 -3.63
CA LEU A 5 -11.97 -3.11 -3.93
C LEU A 5 -10.47 -3.32 -3.79
N GLU A 6 -9.71 -3.00 -4.84
CA GLU A 6 -8.25 -3.00 -4.77
C GLU A 6 -7.75 -1.74 -4.08
N PHE A 7 -6.94 -1.91 -3.04
CA PHE A 7 -6.21 -0.83 -2.38
C PHE A 7 -4.72 -1.01 -2.67
N SER A 8 -4.04 0.08 -3.04
CA SER A 8 -2.61 0.10 -3.33
C SER A 8 -1.96 1.28 -2.61
N LEU A 9 -0.95 1.00 -1.79
CA LEU A 9 -0.14 2.00 -1.09
C LEU A 9 1.28 2.00 -1.65
N PRO A 10 1.73 3.10 -2.29
CA PRO A 10 3.13 3.27 -2.65
C PRO A 10 4.00 3.59 -1.42
N VAL A 11 5.16 2.95 -1.35
CA VAL A 11 6.23 3.20 -0.38
C VAL A 11 7.48 3.57 -1.18
N ALA A 12 8.09 4.72 -0.88
CA ALA A 12 9.18 5.34 -1.63
C ALA A 12 10.53 4.61 -1.44
N THR A 13 10.57 3.34 -1.79
CA THR A 13 11.77 2.48 -1.77
C THR A 13 11.62 1.39 -2.84
N PRO A 14 12.67 1.07 -3.60
CA PRO A 14 12.67 -0.06 -4.52
C PRO A 14 12.91 -1.41 -3.84
N ASP A 15 13.27 -1.39 -2.55
CA ASP A 15 13.54 -2.59 -1.75
C ASP A 15 12.25 -3.11 -1.09
N PRO A 16 11.72 -4.27 -1.50
CA PRO A 16 10.49 -4.83 -0.95
C PRO A 16 10.65 -5.36 0.48
N ASP A 17 11.89 -5.60 0.91
CA ASP A 17 12.21 -6.09 2.26
C ASP A 17 12.61 -4.93 3.20
N ALA A 18 12.48 -3.69 2.74
CA ALA A 18 12.79 -2.52 3.56
C ALA A 18 11.80 -2.40 4.73
N ALA A 19 12.32 -2.02 5.90
CA ALA A 19 11.53 -1.77 7.11
C ALA A 19 10.22 -0.94 6.91
N PRO A 20 10.18 0.14 6.09
CA PRO A 20 8.92 0.84 5.83
C PRO A 20 7.89 0.00 5.07
N VAL A 21 8.32 -0.92 4.19
CA VAL A 21 7.42 -1.85 3.49
C VAL A 21 6.85 -2.87 4.47
N GLU A 22 7.69 -3.48 5.31
CA GLU A 22 7.23 -4.39 6.37
C GLU A 22 6.22 -3.72 7.31
N ALA A 23 6.47 -2.48 7.70
CA ALA A 23 5.57 -1.70 8.54
C ALA A 23 4.23 -1.39 7.84
N ALA A 24 4.24 -1.12 6.53
CA ALA A 24 3.04 -0.92 5.74
C ALA A 24 2.23 -2.22 5.61
N ILE A 25 2.88 -3.36 5.37
CA ILE A 25 2.25 -4.69 5.34
C ILE A 25 1.58 -4.97 6.68
N ALA A 26 2.31 -4.86 7.78
CA ALA A 26 1.80 -5.15 9.13
C ALA A 26 0.61 -4.26 9.51
N TRP A 27 0.56 -3.02 9.00
CA TRP A 27 -0.57 -2.13 9.23
C TRP A 27 -1.79 -2.47 8.37
N LEU A 28 -1.60 -2.88 7.10
CA LEU A 28 -2.68 -3.11 6.15
C LEU A 28 -3.25 -4.54 6.18
N GLU A 29 -2.43 -5.53 6.53
CA GLU A 29 -2.79 -6.95 6.58
C GLU A 29 -4.10 -7.25 7.34
N PRO A 30 -4.39 -6.62 8.50
CA PRO A 30 -5.63 -6.88 9.24
C PRO A 30 -6.91 -6.52 8.47
N TYR A 31 -6.81 -5.69 7.43
CA TYR A 31 -7.94 -5.18 6.69
C TYR A 31 -8.18 -5.92 5.37
N PHE A 32 -7.15 -6.58 4.82
CA PHE A 32 -7.23 -7.20 3.50
C PHE A 32 -7.74 -8.64 3.52
N HIS A 33 -8.61 -8.94 2.56
CA HIS A 33 -9.08 -10.27 2.28
C HIS A 33 -8.11 -10.98 1.33
N GLY A 34 -7.63 -12.16 1.73
CA GLY A 34 -6.74 -12.97 0.89
C GLY A 34 -5.27 -12.60 0.96
N GLY A 35 -4.89 -11.67 1.85
CA GLY A 35 -3.51 -11.30 2.14
C GLY A 35 -3.04 -10.02 1.43
N VAL A 36 -1.74 -9.75 1.58
CA VAL A 36 -1.05 -8.59 1.03
C VAL A 36 -0.12 -9.04 -0.10
N VAL A 37 -0.12 -8.29 -1.19
CA VAL A 37 0.80 -8.46 -2.32
C VAL A 37 1.79 -7.30 -2.32
N VAL A 38 3.07 -7.60 -2.50
CA VAL A 38 4.15 -6.61 -2.59
C VAL A 38 4.70 -6.65 -4.02
N GLU A 39 4.73 -5.49 -4.67
CA GLU A 39 5.21 -5.35 -6.05
C GLU A 39 6.16 -4.16 -6.14
N VAL A 40 7.31 -4.32 -6.79
CA VAL A 40 8.18 -3.18 -7.10
C VAL A 40 7.84 -2.66 -8.49
N SER A 41 7.61 -1.36 -8.60
CA SER A 41 7.17 -0.68 -9.82
C SER A 41 7.96 0.60 -10.06
N GLY A 42 7.91 1.14 -11.28
CA GLY A 42 8.60 2.39 -11.63
C GLY A 42 10.05 2.24 -12.09
N PHE A 43 10.47 1.05 -12.51
CA PHE A 43 11.79 0.85 -13.13
C PHE A 43 11.91 1.63 -14.45
N GLY A 44 13.08 2.22 -14.69
CA GLY A 44 13.43 2.83 -15.97
C GLY A 44 13.54 1.82 -17.11
N PRO A 45 13.62 2.29 -18.37
CA PRO A 45 13.65 1.44 -19.56
C PRO A 45 14.84 0.46 -19.60
N TYR A 46 15.88 0.69 -18.79
CA TYR A 46 17.05 -0.18 -18.69
C TYR A 46 17.25 -0.74 -17.27
N GLY A 47 16.21 -0.71 -16.43
CA GLY A 47 16.27 -1.23 -15.05
C GLY A 47 16.79 -0.23 -14.02
N GLU A 48 16.80 1.07 -14.35
CA GLU A 48 17.12 2.13 -13.39
C GLU A 48 16.12 2.11 -12.23
N VAL A 49 16.64 2.27 -11.01
CA VAL A 49 15.84 2.29 -9.77
C VAL A 49 15.54 3.71 -9.29
N GLU A 50 16.03 4.72 -9.99
CA GLU A 50 15.80 6.13 -9.71
C GLU A 50 14.33 6.45 -10.02
N GLY A 51 13.47 6.41 -8.99
CA GLY A 51 12.01 6.51 -9.12
C GLY A 51 11.26 5.18 -8.97
N ALA A 52 11.96 4.06 -8.77
CA ALA A 52 11.32 2.80 -8.43
C ALA A 52 10.81 2.82 -6.98
N GLN A 53 9.63 2.26 -6.77
CA GLN A 53 8.91 2.24 -5.51
C GLN A 53 8.24 0.90 -5.28
N THR A 54 7.94 0.59 -4.04
CA THR A 54 7.26 -0.64 -3.65
C THR A 54 5.79 -0.34 -3.41
N LEU A 55 4.92 -1.08 -4.09
CA LEU A 55 3.47 -1.04 -3.93
C LEU A 55 3.04 -2.16 -2.99
N VAL A 56 2.40 -1.80 -1.89
CA VAL A 56 1.72 -2.73 -0.98
C VAL A 56 0.25 -2.76 -1.36
N ARG A 57 -0.22 -3.90 -1.88
CA ARG A 57 -1.53 -4.07 -2.50
C ARG A 57 -2.37 -5.11 -1.77
N GLY A 58 -3.68 -4.94 -1.78
CA GLY A 58 -4.61 -5.98 -1.34
C GLY A 58 -6.07 -5.62 -1.59
N TYR A 59 -6.95 -6.53 -1.18
CA TYR A 59 -8.37 -6.45 -1.50
C TYR A 59 -9.22 -6.20 -0.27
N LEU A 60 -10.07 -5.18 -0.31
CA LEU A 60 -11.09 -4.89 0.69
C LEU A 60 -12.45 -5.42 0.22
N ALA A 61 -13.33 -5.80 1.13
CA ALA A 61 -14.70 -6.11 0.77
C ALA A 61 -15.38 -4.85 0.22
N ASP A 62 -16.16 -4.95 -0.85
CA ASP A 62 -17.03 -3.86 -1.29
C ASP A 62 -18.30 -3.85 -0.44
N ALA A 63 -18.23 -3.16 0.69
CA ALA A 63 -19.31 -3.06 1.67
C ALA A 63 -19.51 -1.58 2.09
N PRO A 64 -20.71 -1.19 2.56
CA PRO A 64 -20.97 0.17 3.03
C PRO A 64 -20.00 0.63 4.15
N GLU A 65 -19.47 -0.33 4.90
CA GLU A 65 -18.52 -0.12 6.00
C GLU A 65 -17.12 0.24 5.47
N THR A 66 -16.78 -0.19 4.25
CA THR A 66 -15.47 0.02 3.61
C THR A 66 -15.21 1.47 3.32
N ALA A 67 -16.24 2.27 3.00
CA ALA A 67 -16.07 3.71 2.83
C ALA A 67 -15.56 4.40 4.11
N ARG A 68 -16.02 3.96 5.29
CA ARG A 68 -15.54 4.48 6.58
C ARG A 68 -14.13 3.99 6.90
N LEU A 69 -13.85 2.73 6.57
CA LEU A 69 -12.50 2.17 6.71
C LEU A 69 -11.49 2.93 5.85
N LEU A 70 -11.83 3.20 4.58
CA LEU A 70 -10.97 3.99 3.69
C LEU A 70 -10.74 5.41 4.22
N ASP A 71 -11.78 6.10 4.70
CA ASP A 71 -11.64 7.42 5.33
C ASP A 71 -10.74 7.35 6.59
N GLN A 72 -10.87 6.31 7.40
CA GLN A 72 -9.98 6.09 8.54
C GLN A 72 -8.53 5.87 8.10
N LEU A 73 -8.29 4.95 7.16
CA LEU A 73 -6.95 4.65 6.65
C LEU A 73 -6.29 5.91 6.08
N MET A 74 -7.02 6.69 5.28
CA MET A 74 -6.48 7.94 4.71
C MET A 74 -6.17 9.00 5.76
N ARG A 75 -6.91 9.06 6.88
CA ARG A 75 -6.61 9.99 7.99
C ARG A 75 -5.41 9.57 8.82
N GLU A 76 -5.22 8.26 9.00
CA GLU A 76 -4.09 7.74 9.78
C GLU A 76 -2.79 7.70 8.99
N LEU A 77 -2.87 7.58 7.67
CA LEU A 77 -1.73 7.39 6.78
C LEU A 77 -0.62 8.46 6.96
N PRO A 78 -0.90 9.77 7.03
CA PRO A 78 0.14 10.79 7.19
C PRO A 78 0.91 10.70 8.52
N ALA A 79 0.36 10.03 9.53
CA ALA A 79 1.02 9.82 10.81
C ALA A 79 1.95 8.59 10.80
N ARG A 80 2.03 7.85 9.69
CA ARG A 80 2.79 6.60 9.59
C ARG A 80 4.21 6.87 9.08
N PRO A 81 5.22 6.17 9.61
CA PRO A 81 6.63 6.38 9.26
C PRO A 81 6.99 5.93 7.84
N PHE A 82 6.12 5.16 7.17
CA PHE A 82 6.29 4.74 5.77
C PHE A 82 5.57 5.66 4.77
N ALA A 83 4.86 6.68 5.27
CA ALA A 83 4.10 7.63 4.46
C ALA A 83 4.90 8.90 4.12
N ASP A 84 6.24 8.87 4.25
CA ASP A 84 7.16 10.01 4.14
C ASP A 84 7.05 10.81 2.81
N ASN A 85 6.25 10.37 1.83
CA ASN A 85 5.99 11.08 0.57
C ASN A 85 4.51 10.98 0.11
N TYR A 86 3.57 10.63 1.00
CA TYR A 86 2.15 10.51 0.60
C TYR A 86 1.51 11.91 0.52
N GLY A 87 1.47 12.49 -0.69
CA GLY A 87 0.80 13.76 -0.97
C GLY A 87 1.72 14.94 -1.34
N GLU A 88 3.01 14.70 -1.56
CA GLU A 88 3.91 15.65 -2.24
C GLU A 88 3.84 15.55 -3.77
#